data_AF-A0A941YAN4-F1
#
_entry.id   AF-A0A941YAN4-F1
#
_cell.length_a   1.000
_cell.length_b   1.000
_cell.length_c   1.000
_cell.angle_alpha   90.00
_cell.angle_beta   90.00
_cell.angle_gamma   90.00
#
_symmetry.space_group_name_H-M   'P 1'
#
loop_
_entity.id
_entity.type
_entity.pdbx_description
1 polymer ?
#
loop_
_entity_poly.entity_id
_entity_poly.type
_entity_poly.pdbx_seq_one_letter_code
_entity_poly.pdbx_strand_id
1 'polypeptide(L)'
;MRIIGGHTASVYRSTRDRMGDKTSETLLATVDHVVYQPGVWNPTTGEFEESASQTSTLFFPRGTDVRAKDRVVMDGRLYRVVGTAWDEDHPSTGRSFAYFAVAVETTG
;
A
#
# COMPACT_ATOMS: atom_id res chain seq x y z
N MET A 1 15.18 11.35 5.98
CA MET A 1 15.59 10.63 7.20
C MET A 1 15.48 9.16 6.88
N ARG A 2 16.51 8.33 7.10
CA ARG A 2 16.41 6.89 6.81
C ARG A 2 15.89 6.18 8.05
N ILE A 3 14.72 5.55 7.95
CA ILE A 3 14.20 4.71 9.04
C ILE A 3 14.99 3.41 8.99
N ILE A 4 15.63 3.05 10.11
CA ILE A 4 16.46 1.84 10.23
C ILE A 4 15.68 0.62 10.73
N GLY A 5 14.44 0.82 11.19
CA GLY A 5 13.45 -0.22 11.47
C GLY A 5 12.30 -0.22 10.45
N GLY A 6 11.28 -1.04 10.65
CA GLY A 6 10.11 -1.13 9.77
C GLY A 6 9.90 -2.54 9.21
N HIS A 7 8.86 -2.69 8.40
CA HIS A 7 8.47 -3.96 7.78
C HIS A 7 9.11 -4.12 6.40
N THR A 8 9.24 -5.37 5.97
CA THR A 8 9.58 -5.70 4.58
C THR A 8 8.28 -6.00 3.84
N ALA A 9 8.08 -5.32 2.71
CA ALA A 9 6.89 -5.44 1.90
C ALA A 9 7.22 -5.92 0.48
N SER A 10 6.47 -6.90 -0.02
CA SER A 10 6.56 -7.37 -1.40
C SER A 10 5.45 -6.73 -2.24
N VAL A 11 5.83 -5.99 -3.28
CA VAL A 11 4.92 -5.28 -4.18
C VAL A 11 4.70 -6.10 -5.44
N TYR A 12 3.45 -6.42 -5.73
CA TYR A 12 3.02 -7.17 -6.90
C TYR A 12 2.16 -6.30 -7.80
N ARG A 13 2.38 -6.41 -9.11
CA ARG A 13 1.54 -5.77 -10.12
C ARG A 13 0.87 -6.81 -10.98
N SER A 14 -0.44 -6.63 -11.17
CA SER A 14 -1.21 -7.46 -12.07
C SER A 14 -1.32 -6.81 -13.45
N THR A 15 -1.23 -7.64 -14.49
CA THR A 15 -1.66 -7.25 -15.84
C THR A 15 -3.08 -7.74 -16.07
N ARG A 16 -3.82 -7.01 -16.90
CA ARG A 16 -5.20 -7.37 -17.27
C ARG A 16 -5.32 -7.38 -18.78
N ASP A 17 -6.18 -8.25 -19.28
CA ASP A 17 -6.52 -8.29 -20.69
C ASP A 17 -7.48 -7.15 -21.07
N ARG A 18 -7.88 -7.11 -22.34
CA ARG A 18 -8.83 -6.10 -22.85
C ARG A 18 -10.22 -6.19 -22.22
N MET A 19 -10.57 -7.33 -21.62
CA MET A 19 -11.86 -7.57 -20.94
C MET A 19 -11.79 -7.25 -19.44
N GLY A 20 -10.59 -6.97 -18.91
CA GLY A 20 -10.36 -6.64 -17.53
C GLY A 20 -10.00 -7.84 -16.65
N ASP A 21 -9.89 -9.04 -17.23
CA ASP A 21 -9.53 -10.26 -16.51
C ASP A 21 -8.03 -10.27 -16.16
N LYS A 22 -7.70 -10.74 -14.96
CA LYS A 22 -6.32 -10.80 -14.48
C LYS A 22 -5.56 -11.86 -15.28
N THR A 23 -4.51 -11.44 -15.99
CA THR A 23 -3.72 -12.32 -16.85
C THR A 23 -2.45 -12.81 -16.14
N SER A 24 -1.79 -11.95 -15.38
CA SER A 24 -0.60 -12.30 -14.61
C SER A 24 -0.47 -11.48 -13.33
N GLU A 25 0.36 -11.94 -12.41
CA GLU A 25 0.81 -11.20 -11.24
C GLU A 25 2.31 -11.38 -11.10
N THR A 26 3.03 -10.27 -11.10
CA THR A 26 4.49 -10.26 -11.08
C THR A 26 4.97 -9.51 -9.84
N LEU A 27 5.92 -10.10 -9.11
CA LEU A 27 6.65 -9.40 -8.06
C LEU A 27 7.51 -8.32 -8.70
N LEU A 28 7.26 -7.06 -8.37
CA LEU A 28 8.02 -5.91 -8.88
C LEU A 28 9.22 -5.61 -8.00
N ALA A 29 9.02 -5.59 -6.68
CA ALA A 29 10.04 -5.22 -5.72
C ALA A 29 9.75 -5.82 -4.36
N THR A 30 10.81 -6.13 -3.63
CA THR A 30 10.79 -6.33 -2.18
C THR A 30 11.44 -5.10 -1.57
N VAL A 31 10.71 -4.42 -0.68
CA VAL A 31 11.06 -3.10 -0.17
C VAL A 31 11.16 -3.16 1.34
N ASP A 32 12.33 -2.79 1.86
CA ASP A 32 12.59 -2.71 3.29
C ASP A 32 12.21 -1.34 3.86
N HIS A 33 12.11 -1.29 5.19
CA HIS A 33 11.87 -0.07 5.98
C HIS A 33 10.50 0.57 5.69
N VAL A 34 9.49 -0.23 5.34
CA VAL A 34 8.12 0.23 5.15
C VAL A 34 7.45 0.45 6.50
N VAL A 35 6.81 1.60 6.68
CA VAL A 35 6.11 1.93 7.93
C VAL A 35 4.62 1.70 7.76
N TYR A 36 4.04 0.95 8.69
CA TYR A 36 2.60 0.73 8.77
C TYR A 36 1.97 1.72 9.74
N GLN A 37 1.02 2.51 9.23
CA GLN A 37 0.10 3.27 10.06
C GLN A 37 -1.27 2.60 9.98
N PRO A 38 -1.75 1.97 11.07
CA PRO A 38 -3.09 1.40 11.10
C PRO A 38 -4.11 2.51 10.91
N GLY A 39 -5.09 2.28 10.04
CA GLY A 39 -6.19 3.20 9.88
C GLY A 39 -7.50 2.66 10.47
N VAL A 40 -8.59 3.30 10.06
CA VAL A 40 -9.91 3.08 10.64
C VAL A 40 -10.53 1.82 10.04
N TRP A 41 -11.12 1.00 10.91
CA TRP A 41 -11.95 -0.13 10.49
C TRP A 41 -13.33 0.37 10.09
N ASN A 42 -13.72 0.05 8.86
CA ASN A 42 -15.06 0.31 8.36
C ASN A 42 -15.83 -1.03 8.30
N PRO A 43 -16.89 -1.20 9.10
CA PRO A 43 -17.75 -2.36 8.96
C PRO A 43 -18.41 -2.31 7.58
N THR A 44 -18.32 -3.41 6.83
CA THR A 44 -18.92 -3.53 5.50
C THR A 44 -19.99 -4.61 5.58
N THR A 45 -21.25 -4.21 5.64
CA THR A 45 -22.38 -5.15 5.66
C THR A 45 -22.69 -5.58 4.23
N GLY A 46 -22.25 -6.79 3.86
CA GLY A 46 -22.68 -7.47 2.65
C GLY A 46 -23.90 -8.37 2.92
N GLU A 47 -24.67 -8.72 1.87
CA GLU A 47 -25.87 -9.57 2.01
C GLU A 47 -25.59 -11.01 2.48
N PHE A 48 -24.33 -11.44 2.55
CA PHE A 48 -23.96 -12.82 2.89
C PHE A 48 -22.81 -12.98 3.89
N GLU A 49 -22.11 -11.91 4.31
CA GLU A 49 -21.03 -12.01 5.30
C GLU A 49 -20.73 -10.63 5.92
N GLU A 50 -20.37 -10.64 7.21
CA GLU A 50 -19.86 -9.44 7.90
C GLU A 50 -18.36 -9.32 7.58
N SER A 51 -18.01 -8.40 6.68
CA SER A 51 -16.61 -8.15 6.32
C SER A 51 -16.17 -6.81 6.88
N ALA A 52 -14.98 -6.75 7.48
CA ALA A 52 -14.40 -5.49 7.93
C ALA A 52 -13.35 -5.04 6.92
N SER A 53 -13.52 -3.85 6.34
CA SER A 53 -12.51 -3.24 5.48
C SER A 53 -11.70 -2.24 6.29
N GLN A 54 -10.39 -2.43 6.37
CA GLN A 54 -9.50 -1.46 7.01
C GLN A 54 -8.80 -0.64 5.94
N THR A 55 -9.00 0.67 5.95
CA THR A 55 -8.21 1.59 5.13
C THR A 55 -7.04 2.07 5.97
N SER A 56 -5.84 1.54 5.70
CA SER A 56 -4.58 1.88 6.38
C SER A 56 -3.66 2.68 5.47
N THR A 57 -2.59 3.24 6.04
CA THR A 57 -1.55 3.95 5.26
C THR A 57 -0.22 3.23 5.42
N LEU A 58 0.43 2.92 4.29
CA LEU A 58 1.81 2.45 4.24
C LEU A 58 2.71 3.58 3.77
N PHE A 59 3.86 3.76 4.44
CA PHE A 59 4.88 4.70 3.99
C PHE A 59 6.04 3.94 3.36
N PHE A 60 6.25 4.16 2.08
CA PHE A 60 7.33 3.56 1.30
C PHE A 60 8.49 4.54 1.13
N PRO A 61 9.74 4.06 1.09
CA PRO A 61 10.88 4.90 0.71
C PRO A 61 10.67 5.53 -0.67
N ARG A 62 11.00 6.81 -0.80
CA ARG A 62 10.89 7.56 -2.06
C ARG A 62 11.73 6.90 -3.15
N GLY A 63 11.18 6.80 -4.36
CA GLY A 63 11.78 6.07 -5.48
C GLY A 63 11.23 4.64 -5.68
N THR A 64 10.40 4.14 -4.76
CA THR A 64 9.66 2.89 -4.95
C THR A 64 8.51 3.09 -5.93
N ASP A 65 8.39 2.25 -6.96
CA ASP A 65 7.28 2.30 -7.94
C ASP A 65 6.02 1.56 -7.44
N VAL A 66 5.28 2.19 -6.52
CA VAL A 66 3.97 1.69 -6.05
C VAL A 66 2.84 2.46 -6.71
N ARG A 67 1.84 1.75 -7.26
CA ARG A 67 0.72 2.34 -7.99
C ARG A 67 -0.62 1.82 -7.50
N ALA A 68 -1.68 2.57 -7.79
CA ALA A 68 -3.05 2.12 -7.59
C ALA A 68 -3.27 0.76 -8.26
N LYS A 69 -4.03 -0.12 -7.59
CA LYS A 69 -4.32 -1.52 -7.96
C LYS A 69 -3.16 -2.51 -7.81
N ASP A 70 -1.97 -2.06 -7.40
CA ASP A 70 -0.93 -2.98 -6.95
C ASP A 70 -1.38 -3.70 -5.67
N ARG A 71 -0.73 -4.82 -5.40
CA ARG A 71 -0.92 -5.60 -4.18
C ARG A 71 0.36 -5.61 -3.39
N VAL A 72 0.25 -5.41 -2.08
CA VAL A 72 1.37 -5.41 -1.16
C VAL A 72 1.18 -6.56 -0.19
N VAL A 73 2.18 -7.43 -0.09
CA VAL A 73 2.24 -8.48 0.93
C VAL A 73 3.21 -8.04 2.01
N MET A 74 2.73 -7.94 3.24
CA MET A 74 3.51 -7.51 4.40
C MET A 74 3.04 -8.32 5.62
N ASP A 75 3.97 -8.96 6.33
CA ASP A 75 3.68 -9.83 7.48
C ASP A 75 2.60 -10.90 7.22
N GLY A 76 2.59 -11.47 6.02
CA GLY A 76 1.61 -12.48 5.60
C GLY A 76 0.21 -11.93 5.29
N ARG A 77 -0.01 -10.62 5.39
CA ARG A 77 -1.27 -9.96 5.02
C ARG A 77 -1.19 -9.38 3.62
N LEU A 78 -2.31 -9.47 2.90
CA LEU A 78 -2.46 -8.91 1.57
C LEU A 78 -3.20 -7.57 1.65
N TYR A 79 -2.54 -6.52 1.17
CA TYR A 79 -3.09 -5.18 1.07
C TYR A 79 -3.27 -4.82 -0.40
N ARG A 80 -4.41 -4.21 -0.74
CA ARG A 80 -4.62 -3.63 -2.07
C ARG A 80 -4.31 -2.13 -2.02
N VAL A 81 -3.54 -1.65 -2.99
CA VAL A 81 -3.23 -0.23 -3.11
C VAL A 81 -4.42 0.50 -3.72
N VAL A 82 -5.00 1.42 -2.95
CA VAL A 82 -6.09 2.29 -3.40
C VAL A 82 -5.52 3.46 -4.20
N GLY A 83 -4.43 4.05 -3.72
CA GLY A 83 -3.74 5.15 -4.39
C GLY A 83 -2.53 5.66 -3.62
N THR A 84 -1.70 6.45 -4.28
CA THR A 84 -0.60 7.19 -3.66
C THR A 84 -1.16 8.50 -3.09
N ALA A 85 -1.01 8.68 -1.79
CA ALA A 85 -1.71 9.74 -1.05
C ALA A 85 -0.86 11.01 -0.89
N TRP A 86 0.43 10.90 -0.54
CA TRP A 86 1.27 12.06 -0.21
C TRP A 86 2.76 11.82 -0.52
N ASP A 87 3.35 12.65 -1.39
CA ASP A 87 4.81 12.76 -1.64
C ASP A 87 5.19 14.26 -1.64
N GLU A 88 4.97 14.95 -0.53
CA GLU A 88 5.23 16.39 -0.42
C GLU A 88 6.35 16.68 0.59
N ASP A 89 7.27 17.57 0.20
CA ASP A 89 8.24 18.13 1.13
C ASP A 89 7.56 19.12 2.07
N HIS A 90 8.03 19.22 3.33
CA HIS A 90 7.39 20.08 4.31
C HIS A 90 7.33 21.54 3.81
N PRO A 91 6.13 22.14 3.66
CA PRO A 91 5.94 23.35 2.85
C PRO A 91 6.68 24.58 3.37
N SER A 92 7.00 24.63 4.66
CA SER A 92 7.74 25.75 5.27
C SER A 92 9.20 25.46 5.65
N THR A 93 9.63 24.19 5.64
CA THR A 93 11.01 23.84 6.04
C THR A 93 11.80 23.15 4.92
N GLY A 94 11.15 22.78 3.81
CA GLY A 94 11.75 22.04 2.71
C GLY A 94 12.28 20.65 3.11
N ARG A 95 11.96 20.19 4.32
CA ARG A 95 12.50 18.94 4.85
C ARG A 95 11.78 17.77 4.19
N SER A 96 12.53 17.01 3.38
CA SER A 96 12.06 15.75 2.84
C SER A 96 12.22 14.64 3.87
N PHE A 97 11.12 13.97 4.20
CA PHE A 97 11.19 12.75 5.01
C PHE A 97 11.74 11.57 4.20
N ALA A 98 11.81 11.68 2.87
CA ALA A 98 12.25 10.65 1.92
C ALA A 98 11.34 9.40 1.87
N TYR A 99 10.08 9.57 2.25
CA TYR A 99 9.03 8.56 2.20
C TYR A 99 7.78 9.17 1.58
N PHE A 100 6.98 8.34 0.92
CA PHE A 100 5.66 8.71 0.42
C PHE A 100 4.58 7.81 0.99
N ALA A 101 3.39 8.37 1.19
CA ALA A 101 2.24 7.68 1.74
C ALA A 101 1.44 6.97 0.63
N VAL A 102 1.06 5.74 0.90
CA VAL A 102 0.23 4.89 0.06
C VAL A 102 -0.98 4.45 0.87
N ALA A 103 -2.18 4.82 0.40
CA ALA A 103 -3.41 4.34 0.99
C ALA A 103 -3.66 2.90 0.54
N VAL A 104 -3.87 2.02 1.51
CA VAL A 104 -4.12 0.60 1.27
C VAL A 104 -5.38 0.14 1.98
N GLU A 105 -6.06 -0.82 1.38
CA GLU A 105 -7.19 -1.52 1.96
C GLU A 105 -6.82 -2.97 2.24
N THR A 106 -7.26 -3.50 3.38
CA THR A 106 -7.27 -4.94 3.66
C THR A 106 -8.67 -5.35 4.07
N THR A 107 -9.09 -6.53 3.61
CA THR A 107 -10.31 -7.18 4.07
C THR A 107 -9.92 -8.20 5.13
N GLY A 108 -10.54 -8.10 6.30
CA GLY A 108 -10.43 -9.06 7.39
C GLY A 108 -11.68 -9.92 7.49
#